data_AF-A0A957RM58-F1
#
_entry.id   AF-A0A957RM58-F1
#
_cell.length_a   1.000
_cell.length_b   1.000
_cell.length_c   1.000
_cell.angle_alpha   90.00
_cell.angle_beta   90.00
_cell.angle_gamma   90.00
#
_symmetry.space_group_name_H-M   'P 1'
#
loop_
_entity.id
_entity.type
_entity.pdbx_description
1 polymer ?
#
loop_
_entity_poly.entity_id
_entity_poly.type
_entity_poly.pdbx_seq_one_letter_code
_entity_poly.pdbx_strand_id
1 'polypeptide(L)'
;MDERMIRFISALRAGGVRISLAESADAFQAVDMLGVGERDAFRLSLRATLVKDAASLPTFDELFPLFFDSADAQQPMFDMTEDMSPEEAQMLAQLLRQFGEQLRKLMEKLLRGEQLTQQELDQLAQMTGLNRAQDMKYRDWYAQRMMRAMRFKDVQEAMREIMELMAQMGMTKQRLEQMQGLIEANQKALEDQINRFAGQRIAENMSESEPDEANIDDLMDRPFRALSDREMDLLRKEVRRLANRLRSRIALRQKRAKTGQLDAKATLRSNLKHGG
;
A
#
# COMPACT_ATOMS: atom_id res chain seq x y z
N MET A 1 -10.40 -13.96 -18.88
CA MET A 1 -11.23 -14.29 -17.71
C MET A 1 -10.56 -15.39 -16.89
N ASP A 2 -10.12 -16.45 -17.55
CA ASP A 2 -9.56 -17.65 -16.92
C ASP A 2 -8.37 -17.35 -16.01
N GLU A 3 -7.42 -16.52 -16.45
CA GLU A 3 -6.28 -16.11 -15.63
C GLU A 3 -6.72 -15.44 -14.32
N ARG A 4 -7.75 -14.59 -14.37
CA ARG A 4 -8.32 -13.92 -13.19
C ARG A 4 -8.99 -14.93 -12.26
N MET A 5 -9.65 -15.95 -12.79
CA MET A 5 -10.21 -17.06 -12.01
C MET A 5 -9.11 -17.90 -11.33
N ILE A 6 -8.03 -18.20 -12.05
CA ILE A 6 -6.88 -18.93 -11.48
C ILE A 6 -6.30 -18.15 -10.30
N ARG A 7 -6.03 -16.84 -10.49
CA ARG A 7 -5.49 -15.99 -9.42
C ARG A 7 -6.44 -15.91 -8.22
N PHE A 8 -7.75 -15.80 -8.46
CA PHE A 8 -8.76 -15.82 -7.40
C PHE A 8 -8.77 -17.14 -6.61
N ILE A 9 -8.72 -18.29 -7.28
CA ILE A 9 -8.65 -19.60 -6.63
C ILE A 9 -7.36 -19.73 -5.80
N SER A 10 -6.23 -19.28 -6.33
CA SER A 10 -4.96 -19.26 -5.58
C SER A 10 -5.05 -18.39 -4.34
N ALA A 11 -5.61 -17.18 -4.45
CA ALA A 11 -5.81 -16.29 -3.32
C ALA A 11 -6.76 -16.88 -2.26
N LEU A 12 -7.85 -17.57 -2.67
CA LEU A 12 -8.73 -18.27 -1.74
C LEU A 12 -7.98 -19.37 -0.96
N ARG A 13 -7.13 -20.15 -1.65
CA ARG A 13 -6.29 -21.17 -1.01
C ARG A 13 -5.32 -20.57 0.00
N ALA A 14 -4.62 -19.49 -0.38
CA ALA A 14 -3.74 -18.75 0.51
C ALA A 14 -4.49 -18.14 1.71
N GLY A 15 -5.76 -17.74 1.50
CA GLY A 15 -6.69 -17.29 2.54
C GLY A 15 -7.26 -18.41 3.41
N GLY A 16 -6.82 -19.67 3.24
CA GLY A 16 -7.22 -20.82 4.06
C GLY A 16 -8.44 -21.60 3.56
N VAL A 17 -8.99 -21.25 2.39
CA VAL A 17 -10.10 -22.01 1.79
C VAL A 17 -9.56 -23.28 1.13
N ARG A 18 -10.06 -24.44 1.53
CA ARG A 18 -9.65 -25.73 0.94
C ARG A 18 -10.37 -25.92 -0.39
N ILE A 19 -9.62 -25.88 -1.49
CA ILE A 19 -10.13 -26.03 -2.85
C ILE A 19 -9.29 -27.08 -3.59
N SER A 20 -9.92 -28.19 -3.98
CA SER A 20 -9.33 -29.25 -4.79
C SER A 20 -9.23 -28.86 -6.27
N LEU A 21 -8.48 -29.66 -7.05
CA LEU A 21 -8.42 -29.50 -8.51
C LEU A 21 -9.77 -29.77 -9.18
N ALA A 22 -10.53 -30.74 -8.68
CA ALA A 22 -11.87 -31.07 -9.20
C ALA A 22 -12.82 -29.88 -9.02
N GLU A 23 -12.86 -29.27 -7.83
CA GLU A 23 -13.68 -28.08 -7.57
C GLU A 23 -13.25 -26.87 -8.41
N SER A 24 -11.95 -26.75 -8.70
CA SER A 24 -11.47 -25.73 -9.63
C SER A 24 -12.03 -25.97 -11.03
N ALA A 25 -11.98 -27.20 -11.54
CA ALA A 25 -12.54 -27.57 -12.85
C ALA A 25 -14.06 -27.36 -12.91
N ASP A 26 -14.79 -27.74 -11.85
CA ASP A 26 -16.23 -27.51 -11.74
C ASP A 26 -16.56 -26.01 -11.81
N ALA A 27 -15.74 -25.15 -11.19
CA ALA A 27 -15.91 -23.71 -11.25
C ALA A 27 -15.76 -23.16 -12.67
N PHE A 28 -14.76 -23.62 -13.44
CA PHE A 28 -14.63 -23.26 -14.85
C PHE A 28 -15.84 -23.72 -15.67
N GLN A 29 -16.27 -24.97 -15.50
CA GLN A 29 -17.44 -25.49 -16.22
C GLN A 29 -18.72 -24.71 -15.88
N ALA A 30 -18.93 -24.34 -14.61
CA ALA A 30 -20.08 -23.56 -14.20
C ALA A 30 -20.08 -22.16 -14.84
N VAL A 31 -18.92 -21.51 -14.92
CA VAL A 31 -18.77 -20.21 -15.57
C VAL A 31 -18.96 -20.30 -17.09
N ASP A 32 -18.50 -21.38 -17.73
CA ASP A 32 -18.74 -21.60 -19.17
C ASP A 32 -20.22 -21.79 -19.49
N MET A 33 -20.98 -22.43 -18.59
CA MET A 33 -22.43 -22.65 -18.77
C MET A 33 -23.27 -21.41 -18.47
N LEU A 34 -22.97 -20.69 -17.39
CA LEU A 34 -23.77 -19.57 -16.90
C LEU A 34 -23.33 -18.22 -17.47
N GLY A 35 -22.08 -18.14 -17.97
CA GLY A 35 -21.46 -16.92 -18.44
C GLY A 35 -21.07 -15.94 -17.34
N VAL A 36 -20.53 -14.80 -17.77
CA VAL A 36 -20.07 -13.70 -16.90
C VAL A 36 -20.92 -12.43 -17.01
N GLY A 37 -21.99 -12.47 -17.81
CA GLY A 37 -22.82 -11.30 -18.12
C GLY A 37 -23.67 -10.83 -16.95
N GLU A 38 -24.17 -11.76 -16.12
CA GLU A 38 -24.93 -11.45 -14.91
C GLU A 38 -24.06 -11.65 -13.67
N ARG A 39 -23.69 -10.55 -13.01
CA ARG A 39 -22.74 -10.53 -11.90
C ARG A 39 -23.12 -11.46 -10.76
N ASP A 40 -24.38 -11.45 -10.35
CA ASP A 40 -24.84 -12.25 -9.21
C ASP A 40 -24.87 -13.73 -9.54
N ALA A 41 -25.29 -14.11 -10.76
CA ALA A 41 -25.22 -15.49 -11.23
C ALA A 41 -23.77 -15.97 -11.29
N PHE A 42 -22.86 -15.16 -11.83
CA PHE A 42 -21.43 -15.46 -11.87
C PHE A 42 -20.85 -15.64 -10.46
N ARG A 43 -21.13 -14.71 -9.53
CA ARG A 43 -20.69 -14.80 -8.13
C ARG A 43 -21.21 -16.06 -7.43
N LEU A 44 -22.50 -16.35 -7.58
CA LEU A 44 -23.14 -17.51 -6.96
C LEU A 44 -22.60 -18.83 -7.54
N SER A 45 -22.28 -18.87 -8.84
CA SER A 45 -21.68 -20.05 -9.48
C SER A 45 -20.31 -20.40 -8.89
N LEU A 46 -19.45 -19.40 -8.72
CA LEU A 46 -18.13 -19.58 -8.09
C LEU A 46 -18.26 -19.92 -6.61
N ARG A 47 -19.18 -19.29 -5.90
CA ARG A 47 -19.42 -19.61 -4.49
C ARG A 47 -19.88 -21.05 -4.31
N ALA A 48 -20.81 -21.54 -5.15
CA ALA A 48 -21.35 -22.90 -5.05
C ALA A 48 -20.31 -23.97 -5.40
N THR A 49 -19.43 -23.69 -6.37
CA THR A 49 -18.40 -24.63 -6.82
C THR A 49 -17.18 -24.65 -5.90
N LEU A 50 -16.75 -23.50 -5.38
CA LEU A 50 -15.49 -23.35 -4.62
C LEU A 50 -15.64 -23.39 -3.09
N VAL A 51 -16.81 -23.08 -2.53
CA VAL A 51 -16.99 -22.96 -1.07
C VAL A 51 -17.84 -24.11 -0.52
N LYS A 52 -17.23 -25.02 0.24
CA LYS A 52 -17.90 -26.20 0.84
C LYS A 52 -18.19 -26.08 2.34
N ASP A 53 -17.62 -25.09 3.00
CA ASP A 53 -17.83 -24.81 4.42
C ASP A 53 -18.34 -23.37 4.59
N ALA A 54 -19.33 -23.20 5.48
CA ALA A 54 -19.84 -21.89 5.86
C ALA A 54 -18.75 -20.99 6.45
N ALA A 55 -17.75 -21.57 7.12
CA ALA A 55 -16.60 -20.82 7.66
C ALA A 55 -15.75 -20.13 6.58
N SER A 56 -15.79 -20.60 5.33
CA SER A 56 -15.06 -20.01 4.20
C SER A 56 -15.84 -18.93 3.43
N LEU A 57 -17.13 -18.73 3.76
CA LEU A 57 -17.95 -17.70 3.12
C LEU A 57 -17.39 -16.28 3.29
N PRO A 58 -16.96 -15.85 4.50
CA PRO A 58 -16.43 -14.49 4.67
C PRO A 58 -15.20 -14.23 3.80
N THR A 59 -14.27 -15.19 3.70
CA THR A 59 -13.08 -15.08 2.86
C THR A 59 -13.43 -14.97 1.38
N PHE A 60 -14.42 -15.73 0.92
CA PHE A 60 -14.92 -15.63 -0.45
C PHE A 60 -15.54 -14.25 -0.73
N ASP A 61 -16.45 -13.80 0.14
CA ASP A 61 -17.16 -12.54 -0.03
C ASP A 61 -16.20 -11.32 0.07
N GLU A 62 -15.09 -11.43 0.80
CA GLU A 62 -14.03 -10.41 0.86
C GLU A 62 -13.16 -10.40 -0.40
N LEU A 63 -12.72 -11.57 -0.88
CA LEU A 63 -11.79 -11.64 -2.02
C LEU A 63 -12.49 -11.44 -3.37
N PHE A 64 -13.73 -11.89 -3.54
CA PHE A 64 -14.41 -11.85 -4.84
C PHE A 64 -14.46 -10.44 -5.46
N PRO A 65 -14.88 -9.38 -4.74
CA PRO A 65 -14.89 -8.02 -5.27
C PRO A 65 -13.52 -7.54 -5.75
N LEU A 66 -12.43 -7.93 -5.07
CA LEU A 66 -11.08 -7.48 -5.39
C LEU A 66 -10.61 -7.97 -6.76
N PHE A 67 -11.04 -9.16 -7.18
CA PHE A 67 -10.71 -9.71 -8.50
C PHE A 67 -11.71 -9.30 -9.58
N PHE A 68 -13.00 -9.25 -9.28
CA PHE A 68 -14.04 -9.19 -10.31
C PHE A 68 -14.82 -7.88 -10.39
N ASP A 69 -14.81 -7.05 -9.35
CA ASP A 69 -15.42 -5.72 -9.46
C ASP A 69 -14.47 -4.76 -10.20
N SER A 70 -15.04 -4.01 -11.15
CA SER A 70 -14.29 -3.05 -11.95
C SER A 70 -14.00 -1.78 -11.16
N ALA A 71 -12.96 -1.06 -11.56
CA ALA A 71 -12.62 0.26 -11.03
C ALA A 71 -13.79 1.26 -11.09
N ASP A 72 -14.81 1.02 -11.91
CA ASP A 72 -16.01 1.85 -12.03
C ASP A 72 -16.89 1.89 -10.76
N ALA A 73 -16.67 1.00 -9.79
CA ALA A 73 -17.31 1.07 -8.47
C ALA A 73 -16.63 2.08 -7.51
N GLN A 74 -15.80 2.98 -8.04
CA GLN A 74 -15.20 4.07 -7.27
C GLN A 74 -16.29 5.02 -6.78
N GLN A 75 -16.16 5.46 -5.52
CA GLN A 75 -16.96 6.56 -5.00
C GLN A 75 -16.67 7.79 -5.88
N PRO A 76 -17.70 8.45 -6.44
CA PRO A 76 -17.48 9.65 -7.23
C PRO A 76 -16.85 10.70 -6.33
N MET A 77 -15.78 11.33 -6.83
CA MET A 77 -15.27 12.56 -6.25
C MET A 77 -15.88 13.73 -7.00
N PHE A 78 -16.07 14.83 -6.29
CA PHE A 78 -16.75 16.02 -6.79
C PHE A 78 -15.74 17.12 -7.01
N ASP A 79 -15.76 17.74 -8.19
CA ASP A 79 -14.97 18.93 -8.45
C ASP A 79 -15.63 20.13 -7.76
N MET A 80 -14.97 20.66 -6.73
CA MET A 80 -15.45 21.83 -6.00
C MET A 80 -15.25 23.13 -6.76
N THR A 81 -14.33 23.13 -7.74
CA THR A 81 -13.95 24.34 -8.47
C THR A 81 -14.97 24.73 -9.54
N GLU A 82 -15.84 23.81 -9.97
CA GLU A 82 -16.90 24.07 -10.94
C GLU A 82 -17.91 25.11 -10.45
N ASP A 83 -18.24 25.08 -9.16
CA ASP A 83 -19.22 25.99 -8.55
C ASP A 83 -18.58 27.29 -8.02
N MET A 84 -17.27 27.51 -8.21
CA MET A 84 -16.57 28.68 -7.64
C MET A 84 -16.68 29.92 -8.52
N SER A 85 -16.82 31.09 -7.89
CA SER A 85 -16.63 32.35 -8.60
C SER A 85 -15.17 32.53 -9.02
N PRO A 86 -14.86 33.29 -10.08
CA PRO A 86 -13.48 33.59 -10.47
C PRO A 86 -12.66 34.23 -9.33
N GLU A 87 -13.29 35.07 -8.51
CA GLU A 87 -12.67 35.70 -7.34
C GLU A 87 -12.35 34.66 -6.25
N GLU A 88 -13.28 33.76 -5.95
CA GLU A 88 -13.09 32.67 -4.98
C GLU A 88 -11.95 31.75 -5.42
N ALA A 89 -11.92 31.39 -6.71
CA ALA A 89 -10.89 30.51 -7.27
C ALA A 89 -9.49 31.16 -7.23
N GLN A 90 -9.39 32.46 -7.53
CA GLN A 90 -8.13 33.20 -7.42
C GLN A 90 -7.64 33.29 -5.98
N MET A 91 -8.54 33.56 -5.03
CA MET A 91 -8.22 33.62 -3.61
C MET A 91 -7.70 32.27 -3.10
N LEU A 92 -8.41 31.18 -3.39
CA LEU A 92 -7.99 29.82 -3.04
C LEU A 92 -6.62 29.47 -3.65
N ALA A 93 -6.40 29.81 -4.93
CA ALA A 93 -5.12 29.58 -5.60
C ALA A 93 -3.97 30.37 -4.93
N GLN A 94 -4.23 31.57 -4.42
CA GLN A 94 -3.23 32.37 -3.69
C GLN A 94 -2.90 31.76 -2.33
N LEU A 95 -3.90 31.25 -1.60
CA LEU A 95 -3.69 30.57 -0.32
C LEU A 95 -2.91 29.27 -0.51
N LEU A 96 -3.26 28.46 -1.53
CA LEU A 96 -2.56 27.21 -1.84
C LEU A 96 -1.07 27.39 -2.16
N ARG A 97 -0.68 28.51 -2.77
CA ARG A 97 0.73 28.82 -3.10
C ARG A 97 1.63 28.99 -1.88
N GLN A 98 1.07 29.17 -0.69
CA GLN A 98 1.84 29.31 0.56
C GLN A 98 2.37 27.96 1.07
N PHE A 99 1.80 26.85 0.59
CA PHE A 99 2.17 25.51 1.00
C PHE A 99 3.23 24.89 0.08
N GLY A 100 3.98 23.92 0.61
CA GLY A 100 4.98 23.18 -0.17
C GLY A 100 4.35 22.39 -1.32
N GLU A 101 5.12 22.16 -2.38
CA GLU A 101 4.64 21.60 -3.65
C GLU A 101 3.88 20.27 -3.50
N GLN A 102 4.39 19.34 -2.68
CA GLN A 102 3.77 18.04 -2.47
C GLN A 102 2.40 18.16 -1.79
N LEU A 103 2.30 18.97 -0.73
CA LEU A 103 1.05 19.17 0.01
C LEU A 103 0.02 19.88 -0.85
N ARG A 104 0.49 20.89 -1.60
CA ARG A 104 -0.33 21.65 -2.54
C ARG A 104 -0.93 20.75 -3.64
N LYS A 105 -0.14 19.86 -4.24
CA LYS A 105 -0.64 18.92 -5.26
C LYS A 105 -1.75 18.01 -4.74
N LEU A 106 -1.61 17.50 -3.51
CA LEU A 106 -2.65 16.67 -2.89
C LEU A 106 -3.92 17.47 -2.58
N MET A 107 -3.78 18.70 -2.08
CA MET A 107 -4.93 19.60 -1.87
C MET A 107 -5.63 19.93 -3.18
N GLU A 108 -4.89 20.26 -4.24
CA GLU A 108 -5.45 20.53 -5.57
C GLU A 108 -6.23 19.33 -6.13
N LYS A 109 -5.70 18.11 -5.96
CA LYS A 109 -6.40 16.87 -6.33
C LYS A 109 -7.72 16.70 -5.57
N LEU A 110 -7.70 16.89 -4.24
CA LEU A 110 -8.91 16.79 -3.42
C LEU A 110 -9.95 17.86 -3.79
N LEU A 111 -9.51 19.09 -4.12
CA LEU A 111 -10.40 20.16 -4.51
C LEU A 111 -11.04 19.93 -5.89
N ARG A 112 -10.29 19.34 -6.82
CA ARG A 112 -10.76 19.03 -8.18
C ARG A 112 -11.46 17.69 -8.31
N GLY A 113 -11.54 16.92 -7.22
CA GLY A 113 -12.06 15.55 -7.26
C GLY A 113 -11.21 14.61 -8.13
N GLU A 114 -9.91 14.87 -8.26
CA GLU A 114 -8.98 14.00 -9.00
C GLU A 114 -8.51 12.83 -8.13
N GLN A 115 -8.70 11.60 -8.61
CA GLN A 115 -8.24 10.40 -7.93
C GLN A 115 -6.70 10.25 -7.98
N LEU A 116 -6.16 9.36 -7.14
CA LEU A 116 -4.78 8.92 -7.31
C LEU A 116 -4.68 8.06 -8.56
N THR A 117 -3.65 8.34 -9.35
CA THR A 117 -3.29 7.52 -10.51
C THR A 117 -2.73 6.18 -10.04
N GLN A 118 -2.78 5.16 -10.90
CA GLN A 118 -2.17 3.87 -10.60
C GLN A 118 -0.67 4.00 -10.29
N GLN A 119 0.04 4.89 -10.99
CA GLN A 119 1.47 5.14 -10.73
C GLN A 119 1.71 5.72 -9.33
N GLU A 120 0.87 6.63 -8.85
CA GLU A 120 0.95 7.19 -7.50
C GLU A 120 0.67 6.10 -6.45
N LEU A 121 -0.34 5.27 -6.67
CA LEU A 121 -0.67 4.13 -5.80
C LEU A 121 0.47 3.12 -5.74
N ASP A 122 1.09 2.78 -6.88
CA ASP A 122 2.21 1.85 -6.96
C ASP A 122 3.46 2.37 -6.24
N GLN A 123 3.77 3.66 -6.38
CA GLN A 123 4.87 4.28 -5.65
C GLN A 123 4.62 4.23 -4.13
N LEU A 124 3.40 4.52 -3.68
CA LEU A 124 3.01 4.40 -2.28
C LEU A 124 3.10 2.95 -1.80
N ALA A 125 2.68 1.99 -2.62
CA ALA A 125 2.77 0.57 -2.31
C ALA A 125 4.22 0.14 -2.07
N GLN A 126 5.12 0.58 -2.95
CA GLN A 126 6.55 0.29 -2.85
C GLN A 126 7.16 0.92 -1.59
N MET A 127 6.85 2.19 -1.31
CA MET A 127 7.39 2.89 -0.13
C MET A 127 6.88 2.32 1.20
N THR A 128 5.68 1.75 1.21
CA THR A 128 5.04 1.22 2.43
C THR A 128 5.25 -0.27 2.64
N GLY A 129 5.86 -0.97 1.68
CA GLY A 129 6.09 -2.42 1.72
C GLY A 129 4.85 -3.26 1.33
N LEU A 130 3.78 -2.63 0.84
CA LEU A 130 2.54 -3.31 0.45
C LEU A 130 2.76 -4.36 -0.66
N ASN A 131 3.74 -4.16 -1.55
CA ASN A 131 4.06 -5.11 -2.62
C ASN A 131 4.51 -6.50 -2.12
N ARG A 132 4.76 -6.66 -0.82
CA ARG A 132 5.12 -7.94 -0.20
C ARG A 132 4.03 -8.49 0.70
N ALA A 133 2.96 -7.74 0.92
CA ALA A 133 1.92 -8.09 1.86
C ALA A 133 1.10 -9.28 1.31
N GLN A 134 1.02 -10.36 2.08
CA GLN A 134 0.34 -11.61 1.70
C GLN A 134 -0.82 -11.98 2.64
N ASP A 135 -1.21 -11.07 3.54
CA ASP A 135 -2.25 -11.38 4.52
C ASP A 135 -3.29 -10.25 4.58
N MET A 136 -4.52 -10.60 4.22
CA MET A 136 -5.65 -9.67 4.11
C MET A 136 -5.97 -8.99 5.44
N LYS A 137 -5.65 -9.61 6.58
CA LYS A 137 -5.90 -9.01 7.90
C LYS A 137 -5.13 -7.71 8.13
N TYR A 138 -4.10 -7.42 7.32
CA TYR A 138 -3.32 -6.19 7.39
C TYR A 138 -3.74 -5.12 6.38
N ARG A 139 -4.79 -5.34 5.57
CA ARG A 139 -5.26 -4.37 4.56
C ARG A 139 -5.39 -2.97 5.13
N ASP A 140 -6.18 -2.81 6.18
CA ASP A 140 -6.47 -1.51 6.78
C ASP A 140 -5.20 -0.88 7.39
N TRP A 141 -4.29 -1.70 7.91
CA TRP A 141 -3.01 -1.23 8.42
C TRP A 141 -2.10 -0.66 7.31
N TYR A 142 -2.02 -1.35 6.17
CA TYR A 142 -1.28 -0.87 5.00
C TYR A 142 -1.93 0.39 4.41
N ALA A 143 -3.26 0.43 4.31
CA ALA A 143 -4.00 1.61 3.85
C ALA A 143 -3.70 2.83 4.75
N GLN A 144 -3.77 2.67 6.07
CA GLN A 144 -3.37 3.72 7.02
C GLN A 144 -1.89 4.08 6.92
N ARG A 145 -1.01 3.14 6.58
CA ARG A 145 0.41 3.42 6.35
C ARG A 145 0.63 4.25 5.07
N MET A 146 -0.11 3.97 4.00
CA MET A 146 -0.10 4.77 2.76
C MET A 146 -0.63 6.19 3.02
N MET A 147 -1.75 6.32 3.74
CA MET A 147 -2.30 7.63 4.12
C MET A 147 -1.31 8.47 4.94
N ARG A 148 -0.60 7.82 5.87
CA ARG A 148 0.47 8.48 6.64
C ARG A 148 1.66 8.88 5.76
N ALA A 149 2.06 8.04 4.81
CA ALA A 149 3.14 8.35 3.87
C ALA A 149 2.82 9.58 2.98
N MET A 150 1.55 9.77 2.62
CA MET A 150 1.06 10.96 1.92
C MET A 150 0.88 12.20 2.82
N ARG A 151 1.14 12.09 4.13
CA ARG A 151 0.97 13.19 5.10
C ARG A 151 -0.46 13.75 5.09
N PHE A 152 -1.46 12.87 5.00
CA PHE A 152 -2.86 13.28 4.88
C PHE A 152 -3.37 14.12 6.06
N LYS A 153 -2.82 13.88 7.26
CA LYS A 153 -3.13 14.70 8.44
C LYS A 153 -2.75 16.17 8.23
N ASP A 154 -1.60 16.41 7.62
CA ASP A 154 -1.10 17.76 7.33
C ASP A 154 -1.98 18.44 6.26
N VAL A 155 -2.53 17.66 5.31
CA VAL A 155 -3.51 18.14 4.33
C VAL A 155 -4.80 18.59 5.03
N GLN A 156 -5.32 17.79 5.97
CA GLN A 156 -6.53 18.13 6.73
C GLN A 156 -6.35 19.38 7.60
N GLU A 157 -5.18 19.54 8.21
CA GLU A 157 -4.84 20.72 9.01
C GLU A 157 -4.73 21.97 8.12
N ALA A 158 -4.00 21.89 7.01
CA ALA A 158 -3.87 22.99 6.04
C ALA A 158 -5.22 23.41 5.44
N MET A 159 -6.10 22.46 5.09
CA MET A 159 -7.43 22.77 4.55
C MET A 159 -8.33 23.47 5.58
N ARG A 160 -8.21 23.11 6.87
CA ARG A 160 -8.90 23.83 7.94
C ARG A 160 -8.41 25.27 8.07
N GLU A 161 -7.11 25.49 8.05
CA GLU A 161 -6.52 26.84 8.07
C GLU A 161 -6.99 27.68 6.87
N ILE A 162 -7.02 27.10 5.66
CA ILE A 162 -7.55 27.77 4.46
C ILE A 162 -9.01 28.19 4.67
N MET A 163 -9.87 27.30 5.18
CA MET A 163 -11.28 27.62 5.43
C MET A 163 -11.46 28.74 6.46
N GLU A 164 -10.64 28.75 7.52
CA GLU A 164 -10.65 29.83 8.53
C GLU A 164 -10.25 31.17 7.93
N LEU A 165 -9.21 31.21 7.07
CA LEU A 165 -8.79 32.41 6.37
C LEU A 165 -9.86 32.91 5.39
N MET A 166 -10.50 32.00 4.66
CA MET A 166 -11.60 32.36 3.75
C MET A 166 -12.80 32.94 4.51
N ALA A 167 -13.09 32.43 5.72
CA ALA A 167 -14.11 33.01 6.60
C ALA A 167 -13.76 34.45 7.00
N GLN A 168 -12.51 34.72 7.35
CA GLN A 168 -12.03 36.07 7.70
C GLN A 168 -12.08 37.04 6.51
N MET A 169 -11.90 36.52 5.29
CA MET A 169 -11.98 37.29 4.04
C MET A 169 -13.40 37.51 3.54
N GLY A 170 -14.43 37.11 4.31
CA GLY A 170 -15.83 37.41 4.03
C GLY A 170 -16.61 36.31 3.32
N MET A 171 -16.07 35.09 3.21
CA MET A 171 -16.82 33.95 2.68
C MET A 171 -17.98 33.59 3.62
N THR A 172 -19.15 33.29 3.04
CA THR A 172 -20.33 32.95 3.83
C THR A 172 -20.17 31.61 4.55
N LYS A 173 -20.75 31.52 5.76
CA LYS A 173 -20.73 30.27 6.54
C LYS A 173 -21.32 29.08 5.77
N GLN A 174 -22.41 29.30 5.03
CA GLN A 174 -23.04 28.26 4.22
C GLN A 174 -22.10 27.72 3.13
N ARG A 175 -21.34 28.61 2.48
CA ARG A 175 -20.36 28.20 1.46
C ARG A 175 -19.21 27.39 2.06
N LEU A 176 -18.72 27.80 3.24
CA LEU A 176 -17.68 27.06 3.96
C LEU A 176 -18.15 25.67 4.40
N GLU A 177 -19.38 25.55 4.90
CA GLU A 177 -19.98 24.26 5.26
C GLU A 177 -20.13 23.34 4.03
N GLN A 178 -20.55 23.88 2.88
CA GLN A 178 -20.60 23.14 1.62
C GLN A 178 -19.20 22.65 1.21
N MET A 179 -18.20 23.54 1.27
CA MET A 179 -16.82 23.20 0.93
C MET A 179 -16.28 22.10 1.83
N GLN A 180 -16.49 22.22 3.14
CA GLN A 180 -16.06 21.22 4.11
C GLN A 180 -16.69 19.85 3.80
N GLY A 181 -17.99 19.79 3.51
CA GLY A 181 -18.67 18.54 3.17
C GLY A 181 -18.13 17.87 1.91
N LEU A 182 -17.83 18.66 0.87
CA LEU A 182 -17.24 18.15 -0.38
C LEU A 182 -15.80 17.64 -0.16
N ILE A 183 -15.00 18.37 0.61
CA ILE A 183 -13.65 17.95 1.00
C ILE A 183 -13.74 16.63 1.75
N GLU A 184 -14.60 16.51 2.76
CA GLU A 184 -14.77 15.28 3.55
C GLU A 184 -15.23 14.09 2.67
N ALA A 185 -16.12 14.33 1.71
CA ALA A 185 -16.55 13.31 0.75
C ALA A 185 -15.40 12.83 -0.14
N ASN A 186 -14.62 13.76 -0.71
CA ASN A 186 -13.46 13.42 -1.55
C ASN A 186 -12.36 12.72 -0.74
N GLN A 187 -12.14 13.14 0.52
CA GLN A 187 -11.20 12.47 1.43
C GLN A 187 -11.61 11.03 1.70
N LYS A 188 -12.91 10.77 1.92
CA LYS A 188 -13.44 9.43 2.12
C LYS A 188 -13.31 8.57 0.86
N ALA A 189 -13.63 9.13 -0.31
CA ALA A 189 -13.48 8.45 -1.59
C ALA A 189 -12.02 8.04 -1.85
N LEU A 190 -11.06 8.89 -1.48
CA LEU A 190 -9.63 8.60 -1.54
C LEU A 190 -9.21 7.49 -0.56
N GLU A 191 -9.70 7.54 0.68
CA GLU A 191 -9.47 6.48 1.67
C GLU A 191 -10.00 5.13 1.16
N ASP A 192 -11.21 5.10 0.60
CA ASP A 192 -11.79 3.90 -0.01
C ASP A 192 -10.96 3.43 -1.22
N GLN A 193 -10.44 4.36 -2.04
CA GLN A 193 -9.56 4.05 -3.16
C GLN A 193 -8.30 3.31 -2.68
N ILE A 194 -7.66 3.81 -1.62
CA ILE A 194 -6.43 3.22 -1.06
C ILE A 194 -6.70 1.89 -0.38
N ASN A 195 -7.80 1.76 0.37
CA ASN A 195 -8.20 0.49 0.98
C ASN A 195 -8.44 -0.60 -0.07
N ARG A 196 -9.16 -0.27 -1.15
CA ARG A 196 -9.38 -1.19 -2.27
C ARG A 196 -8.08 -1.59 -2.94
N PHE A 197 -7.23 -0.61 -3.26
CA PHE A 197 -5.94 -0.87 -3.88
C PHE A 197 -5.04 -1.75 -2.99
N ALA A 198 -4.99 -1.48 -1.68
CA ALA A 198 -4.27 -2.31 -0.73
C ALA A 198 -4.80 -3.75 -0.70
N GLY A 199 -6.12 -3.92 -0.68
CA GLY A 199 -6.75 -5.24 -0.75
C GLY A 199 -6.42 -5.98 -2.05
N GLN A 200 -6.55 -5.32 -3.20
CA GLN A 200 -6.23 -5.89 -4.51
C GLN A 200 -4.76 -6.32 -4.58
N ARG A 201 -3.84 -5.45 -4.16
CA ARG A 201 -2.40 -5.77 -4.16
C ARG A 201 -2.08 -6.95 -3.25
N ILE A 202 -2.68 -7.03 -2.06
CA ILE A 202 -2.51 -8.18 -1.16
C ILE A 202 -3.04 -9.46 -1.80
N ALA A 203 -4.24 -9.40 -2.39
CA ALA A 203 -4.87 -10.54 -3.02
C ALA A 203 -4.07 -11.05 -4.24
N GLU A 204 -3.48 -10.14 -5.03
CA GLU A 204 -2.55 -10.47 -6.10
C GLU A 204 -1.31 -11.19 -5.55
N ASN A 205 -0.66 -10.63 -4.52
CA ASN A 205 0.52 -11.24 -3.90
C ASN A 205 0.21 -12.63 -3.32
N MET A 206 -0.97 -12.81 -2.71
CA MET A 206 -1.46 -14.11 -2.23
C MET A 206 -1.63 -15.13 -3.36
N SER A 207 -1.99 -14.67 -4.56
CA SER A 207 -2.17 -15.54 -5.73
C SER A 207 -0.84 -15.95 -6.39
N GLU A 208 0.19 -15.09 -6.28
CA GLU A 208 1.50 -15.29 -6.90
C GLU A 208 2.49 -16.03 -5.98
N SER A 209 2.21 -16.11 -4.68
CA SER A 209 3.10 -16.75 -3.71
C SER A 209 2.87 -18.27 -3.64
N GLU A 210 3.94 -19.05 -3.70
CA GLU A 210 3.87 -20.49 -3.37
C GLU A 210 3.55 -20.66 -1.87
N PRO A 211 2.70 -21.62 -1.47
CA PRO A 211 2.18 -21.75 -0.10
C PRO A 211 3.23 -21.89 1.03
N ASP A 212 4.51 -22.15 0.73
CA ASP A 212 5.49 -22.64 1.72
C ASP A 212 6.74 -21.77 1.94
N GLU A 213 6.95 -20.66 1.23
CA GLU A 213 8.14 -19.81 1.45
C GLU A 213 7.81 -18.50 2.18
N ALA A 214 7.85 -18.54 3.52
CA ALA A 214 7.92 -17.33 4.34
C ALA A 214 9.21 -16.55 4.00
N ASN A 215 9.08 -15.50 3.20
CA ASN A 215 10.19 -14.68 2.76
C ASN A 215 10.69 -13.78 3.92
N ILE A 216 11.98 -13.87 4.26
CA ILE A 216 12.58 -13.13 5.40
C ILE A 216 12.40 -11.61 5.27
N ASP A 217 12.40 -11.09 4.04
CA ASP A 217 12.24 -9.66 3.78
C ASP A 217 10.80 -9.17 4.05
N ASP A 218 9.79 -10.02 3.94
CA ASP A 218 8.39 -9.69 4.25
C ASP A 218 8.17 -9.62 5.78
N LEU A 219 8.86 -10.45 6.56
CA LEU A 219 8.79 -10.39 8.03
C LEU A 219 9.28 -9.03 8.60
N MET A 220 10.17 -8.35 7.87
CA MET A 220 10.73 -7.05 8.28
C MET A 220 9.74 -5.90 8.16
N ASP A 221 8.74 -6.01 7.27
CA ASP A 221 7.79 -4.96 6.97
C ASP A 221 6.46 -5.10 7.75
N ARG A 222 6.28 -6.19 8.51
CA ARG A 222 5.09 -6.48 9.34
C ARG A 222 5.22 -5.95 10.77
N PRO A 223 4.12 -5.60 11.46
CA PRO A 223 4.17 -5.27 12.90
C PRO A 223 4.65 -6.46 13.73
N PHE A 224 5.54 -6.24 14.71
CA PHE A 224 6.09 -7.33 15.56
C PHE A 224 5.03 -8.17 16.29
N ARG A 225 3.90 -7.56 16.66
CA ARG A 225 2.79 -8.25 17.34
C ARG A 225 2.07 -9.27 16.44
N ALA A 226 2.35 -9.20 15.15
CA ALA A 226 1.65 -9.91 14.11
C ALA A 226 2.47 -11.10 13.56
N LEU A 227 3.72 -11.23 14.01
CA LEU A 227 4.60 -12.34 13.72
C LEU A 227 4.30 -13.51 14.67
N SER A 228 4.23 -14.72 14.13
CA SER A 228 4.24 -15.95 14.92
C SER A 228 5.58 -16.17 15.63
N ASP A 229 5.62 -17.04 16.63
CA ASP A 229 6.85 -17.36 17.36
C ASP A 229 7.96 -17.89 16.43
N ARG A 230 7.59 -18.68 15.41
CA ARG A 230 8.53 -19.21 14.41
C ARG A 230 9.11 -18.09 13.53
N GLU A 231 8.26 -17.18 13.06
CA GLU A 231 8.69 -16.04 12.24
C GLU A 231 9.55 -15.06 13.05
N MET A 232 9.20 -14.83 14.32
CA MET A 232 9.99 -14.01 15.24
C MET A 232 11.40 -14.59 15.44
N ASP A 233 11.53 -15.90 15.55
CA ASP A 233 12.83 -16.56 15.69
C ASP A 233 13.66 -16.50 14.40
N LEU A 234 13.03 -16.60 13.23
CA LEU A 234 13.69 -16.36 11.94
C LEU A 234 14.21 -14.91 11.85
N LEU A 235 13.36 -13.93 12.21
CA LEU A 235 13.73 -12.51 12.20
C LEU A 235 14.87 -12.21 13.18
N ARG A 236 14.84 -12.78 14.39
CA ARG A 236 15.93 -12.66 15.38
C ARG A 236 17.26 -13.22 14.86
N LYS A 237 17.24 -14.33 14.13
CA LYS A 237 18.45 -14.90 13.52
C LYS A 237 19.03 -13.94 12.48
N GLU A 238 18.19 -13.32 11.65
CA GLU A 238 18.67 -12.40 10.62
C GLU A 238 19.17 -11.06 11.20
N VAL A 239 18.49 -10.52 12.21
CA VAL A 239 18.98 -9.35 12.97
C VAL A 239 20.35 -9.63 13.59
N ARG A 240 20.56 -10.82 14.17
CA ARG A 240 21.88 -11.23 14.69
C ARG A 240 22.93 -11.29 13.58
N ARG A 241 22.58 -11.80 12.40
CA ARG A 241 23.48 -11.87 11.23
C ARG A 241 23.89 -10.46 10.78
N LEU A 242 22.94 -9.55 10.64
CA LEU A 242 23.18 -8.15 10.25
C LEU A 242 24.03 -7.41 11.30
N ALA A 243 23.73 -7.58 12.59
CA ALA A 243 24.51 -6.99 13.68
C ALA A 243 25.97 -7.48 13.66
N ASN A 244 26.19 -8.78 13.43
CA ASN A 244 27.54 -9.33 13.29
C ASN A 244 28.27 -8.76 12.07
N ARG A 245 27.58 -8.62 10.94
CA ARG A 245 28.14 -8.03 9.71
C ARG A 245 28.54 -6.56 9.92
N LEU A 246 27.71 -5.79 10.61
CA LEU A 246 28.00 -4.40 10.99
C LEU A 246 29.23 -4.32 11.91
N ARG A 247 29.28 -5.18 12.95
CA ARG A 247 30.40 -5.23 13.90
C ARG A 247 31.72 -5.55 13.19
N SER A 248 31.72 -6.55 12.31
CA SER A 248 32.90 -6.91 11.50
C SER A 248 33.36 -5.75 10.60
N ARG A 249 32.42 -5.02 9.98
CA ARG A 249 32.73 -3.88 9.11
C ARG A 249 33.34 -2.71 9.90
N ILE A 250 32.82 -2.42 11.09
CA ILE A 250 33.38 -1.40 11.99
C ILE A 250 34.78 -1.83 12.49
N ALA A 251 34.95 -3.09 12.87
CA ALA A 251 36.23 -3.64 13.31
C ALA A 251 37.30 -3.56 12.20
N LEU A 252 36.95 -3.88 10.95
CA LEU A 252 37.83 -3.74 9.79
C LEU A 252 38.22 -2.27 9.53
N ARG A 253 37.26 -1.34 9.65
CA ARG A 253 37.51 0.10 9.49
C ARG A 253 38.44 0.63 10.58
N GLN A 254 38.22 0.24 11.85
CA GLN A 254 39.08 0.61 12.97
C GLN A 254 40.47 -0.02 12.86
N LYS A 255 40.58 -1.28 12.42
CA LYS A 255 41.87 -1.93 12.19
C LYS A 255 42.66 -1.18 11.12
N ARG A 256 42.05 -0.86 9.98
CA ARG A 256 42.67 -0.04 8.92
C ARG A 256 43.12 1.34 9.42
N ALA A 257 42.30 2.01 10.23
CA ALA A 257 42.65 3.30 10.83
C ALA A 257 43.83 3.18 11.82
N LYS A 258 43.91 2.10 12.60
CA LYS A 258 45.03 1.83 13.52
C LYS A 258 46.32 1.42 12.81
N THR A 259 46.24 0.76 11.67
CA THR A 259 47.40 0.45 10.81
C THR A 259 47.76 1.59 9.83
N GLY A 260 47.19 2.79 10.01
CA GLY A 260 47.37 3.94 9.12
C GLY A 260 48.65 4.75 9.33
N GLN A 261 49.47 4.46 10.35
CA GLN A 261 50.83 4.98 10.43
C GLN A 261 51.78 3.94 9.83
N LEU A 262 52.28 4.24 8.63
CA LEU A 262 53.44 3.56 8.06
C LEU A 262 54.59 3.70 9.06
N ASP A 263 55.04 2.59 9.63
CA ASP A 263 56.33 2.55 10.30
C ASP A 263 57.41 2.61 9.21
N ALA A 264 57.78 3.84 8.86
CA ALA A 264 58.78 4.13 7.84
C ALA A 264 60.10 3.43 8.17
N LYS A 265 60.42 3.25 9.46
CA LYS A 265 61.67 2.62 9.91
C LYS A 265 61.65 1.12 9.68
N ALA A 266 60.54 0.44 10.03
CA ALA A 266 60.38 -0.99 9.74
C ALA A 266 60.35 -1.26 8.22
N THR A 267 59.69 -0.39 7.46
CA THR A 267 59.55 -0.53 6.01
C THR A 267 60.89 -0.34 5.28
N LEU A 268 61.65 0.70 5.63
CA LEU A 268 63.00 0.94 5.08
C LEU A 268 63.97 -0.19 5.45
N ARG A 269 63.89 -0.71 6.68
CA ARG A 269 64.76 -1.80 7.15
C ARG A 269 64.47 -3.14 6.44
N SER A 270 63.21 -3.39 6.07
CA SER A 270 62.81 -4.56 5.27
C SER A 270 63.33 -4.49 3.82
N ASN A 271 63.31 -3.31 3.20
CA ASN A 271 63.77 -3.12 1.82
C ASN A 271 65.30 -3.09 1.68
N LEU A 272 66.02 -2.67 2.73
CA LEU A 272 67.50 -2.74 2.77
C LEU A 272 68.06 -4.15 2.56
N LYS A 273 67.30 -5.20 2.92
CA LYS A 273 67.72 -6.60 2.70
C LYS A 273 67.70 -7.02 1.22
N HIS A 274 66.96 -6.29 0.38
CA HIS A 274 66.76 -6.61 -1.04
C HIS A 274 67.49 -5.63 -1.98
N GLY A 275 68.36 -4.77 -1.43
CA GLY A 275 69.22 -3.89 -2.23
C GLY A 275 68.64 -2.51 -2.56
N GLY A 276 67.56 -2.09 -1.88
CA GLY A 276 66.90 -0.80 -2.11
C GLY A 276 65.66 -0.92 -2.97
#